data_AF-A0A919V2F6-F1
#
_entry.id   AF-A0A919V2F6-F1
#
_cell.length_a   1.000
_cell.length_b   1.000
_cell.length_c   1.000
_cell.angle_alpha   90.00
_cell.angle_beta   90.00
_cell.angle_gamma   90.00
#
_symmetry.space_group_name_H-M   'P 1'
#
loop_
_entity.id
_entity.type
_entity.pdbx_description
1 polymer ?
#
loop_
_entity_poly.entity_id
_entity_poly.type
_entity_poly.pdbx_seq_one_letter_code
_entity_poly.pdbx_strand_id
1 'polypeptide(L)'
;MPYAMITFRVRPGHEDELAQVFADAPALESPVVTDEHGDQTARLLGTGVFVKDDVLVRLVHYEGDFAGIARHLAAQRHVHVIEDRIKPYLADPRATGTADGFAAFFRDATMRCLTQSTGQTHPTPL
;
A
#
# COMPACT_ATOMS: atom_id res chain seq x y z
N MET A 1 -7.53 11.62 9.59
CA MET A 1 -6.47 10.86 8.91
C MET A 1 -6.83 9.38 9.00
N PRO A 2 -7.38 8.78 7.94
CA PRO A 2 -7.71 7.36 7.94
C PRO A 2 -6.53 6.42 7.65
N TYR A 3 -6.68 5.16 8.08
CA TYR A 3 -5.87 4.02 7.70
C TYR A 3 -6.62 3.14 6.70
N ALA A 4 -5.91 2.63 5.70
CA ALA A 4 -6.36 1.52 4.87
C ALA A 4 -5.39 0.35 5.02
N MET A 5 -5.90 -0.87 4.99
CA MET A 5 -5.10 -2.09 5.07
C MET A 5 -5.41 -2.98 3.87
N ILE A 6 -4.37 -3.50 3.24
CA ILE A 6 -4.44 -4.35 2.06
C ILE A 6 -3.75 -5.66 2.41
N THR A 7 -4.42 -6.79 2.19
CA THR A 7 -3.91 -8.10 2.60
C THR A 7 -3.55 -9.00 1.42
N PHE A 8 -2.44 -9.73 1.54
CA PHE A 8 -1.96 -10.69 0.56
C PHE A 8 -1.70 -12.02 1.25
N ARG A 9 -1.98 -13.11 0.53
CA ARG A 9 -1.56 -14.45 0.95
C ARG A 9 -0.17 -14.71 0.38
N VAL A 10 0.78 -14.98 1.26
CA VAL A 10 2.17 -15.29 0.90
C VAL A 10 2.50 -16.72 1.34
N ARG A 11 3.52 -17.31 0.71
CA ARG A 11 4.07 -18.60 1.14
C ARG A 11 4.85 -18.38 2.45
N PRO A 12 4.62 -19.20 3.50
CA PRO A 12 5.38 -19.11 4.75
C PRO A 12 6.88 -19.31 4.56
N GLY A 13 7.69 -18.77 5.48
CA GLY A 13 9.15 -19.00 5.52
C GLY A 13 9.96 -18.16 4.54
N HIS A 14 9.39 -17.06 4.04
CA HIS A 14 10.04 -16.11 3.14
C HIS A 14 10.01 -14.66 3.68
N GLU A 15 9.90 -14.51 5.00
CA GLU A 15 9.77 -13.21 5.67
C GLU A 15 10.99 -12.32 5.42
N ASP A 16 12.20 -12.90 5.43
CA ASP A 16 13.45 -12.19 5.21
C ASP A 16 13.60 -11.74 3.75
N GLU A 17 13.25 -12.60 2.78
CA GLU A 17 13.26 -12.23 1.37
C GLU A 17 12.21 -11.15 1.07
N LEU A 18 11.02 -11.25 1.66
CA LEU A 18 10.00 -10.22 1.56
C LEU A 18 10.50 -8.90 2.15
N ALA A 19 11.12 -8.92 3.34
CA ALA A 19 11.71 -7.73 3.95
C ALA A 19 12.74 -7.07 3.03
N GLN A 20 13.61 -7.85 2.39
CA GLN A 20 14.59 -7.36 1.43
C GLN A 20 13.92 -6.73 0.19
N VAL A 21 12.83 -7.34 -0.32
CA VAL A 21 12.07 -6.76 -1.44
C VAL A 21 11.57 -5.34 -1.13
N PHE A 22 11.03 -5.12 0.07
CA PHE A 22 10.53 -3.80 0.48
C PHE A 22 11.66 -2.82 0.84
N ALA A 23 12.77 -3.29 1.40
CA ALA A 23 13.92 -2.45 1.75
C ALA A 23 14.61 -1.86 0.50
N ASP A 24 14.70 -2.65 -0.57
CA ASP A 24 15.32 -2.26 -1.84
C ASP A 24 14.38 -1.45 -2.75
N ALA A 25 13.12 -1.27 -2.35
CA ALA A 25 12.15 -0.57 -3.17
C ALA A 25 12.50 0.93 -3.26
N PRO A 26 12.35 1.57 -4.44
CA PRO A 26 12.61 3.00 -4.58
C PRO A 26 11.78 3.83 -3.59
N ALA A 27 12.26 5.01 -3.19
CA ALA A 27 11.43 5.93 -2.41
C ALA A 27 10.16 6.33 -3.19
N LEU A 28 9.07 6.62 -2.47
CA LEU A 28 7.85 7.14 -3.05
C LEU A 28 8.11 8.52 -3.68
N GLU A 29 7.65 8.71 -4.91
CA GLU A 29 8.01 9.88 -5.72
C GLU A 29 7.30 11.17 -5.26
N SER A 30 6.02 11.07 -4.88
CA SER A 30 5.27 12.19 -4.31
C SER A 30 4.18 11.71 -3.35
N PRO A 31 4.05 12.33 -2.17
CA PRO A 31 2.96 12.03 -1.25
C PRO A 31 1.67 12.79 -1.56
N VAL A 32 1.66 13.75 -2.50
CA VAL A 32 0.50 14.60 -2.79
C VAL A 32 -0.23 14.11 -4.03
N VAL A 33 -1.56 14.00 -3.93
CA VAL A 33 -2.45 13.68 -5.05
C VAL A 33 -3.23 14.93 -5.42
N THR A 34 -3.19 15.32 -6.69
CA THR A 34 -3.93 16.46 -7.23
C THR A 34 -5.03 16.00 -8.19
N ASP A 35 -6.07 16.82 -8.36
CA ASP A 35 -7.04 16.64 -9.44
C ASP A 35 -6.55 17.26 -10.78
N GLU A 36 -7.44 17.28 -11.77
CA GLU A 36 -7.20 17.84 -13.11
C GLU A 36 -6.99 19.37 -13.11
N HIS A 37 -7.43 20.06 -12.05
CA HIS A 37 -7.25 21.51 -11.88
C HIS A 37 -5.96 21.85 -11.11
N GLY A 38 -5.28 20.84 -10.57
CA GLY A 38 -4.06 20.99 -9.78
C GLY A 38 -4.32 21.17 -8.29
N ASP A 39 -5.57 21.02 -7.84
CA ASP A 39 -5.93 21.13 -6.43
C ASP A 39 -5.61 19.84 -5.68
N GLN A 40 -5.06 19.94 -4.47
CA GLN A 40 -4.74 18.78 -3.65
C GLN A 40 -6.03 18.10 -3.15
N THR A 41 -6.24 16.84 -3.55
CA THR A 41 -7.40 16.04 -3.16
C THR A 41 -7.09 15.02 -2.07
N ALA A 42 -5.85 14.57 -1.99
CA ALA A 42 -5.41 13.60 -0.99
C ALA A 42 -3.91 13.70 -0.70
N ARG A 43 -3.50 13.16 0.44
CA ARG A 43 -2.10 13.07 0.83
C ARG A 43 -1.77 11.74 1.47
N LEU A 44 -0.70 11.10 1.01
CA LEU A 44 -0.10 9.95 1.64
C LEU A 44 0.73 10.42 2.84
N LEU A 45 0.34 10.02 4.04
CA LEU A 45 1.03 10.36 5.28
C LEU A 45 2.08 9.31 5.66
N GLY A 46 1.89 8.06 5.24
CA GLY A 46 2.86 7.00 5.48
C GLY A 46 2.37 5.63 4.98
N THR A 47 3.31 4.70 4.90
CA THR A 47 3.02 3.30 4.57
C THR A 47 3.77 2.37 5.51
N GLY A 48 3.17 1.23 5.83
CA GLY A 48 3.85 0.15 6.54
C GLY A 48 3.55 -1.18 5.89
N VAL A 49 4.47 -2.15 6.03
CA VAL A 49 4.25 -3.52 5.59
C VAL A 49 4.58 -4.44 6.75
N PHE A 50 3.68 -5.36 7.02
CA PHE A 50 3.75 -6.31 8.12
C PHE A 50 3.48 -7.69 7.58
N VAL A 51 4.13 -8.70 8.13
CA VAL A 51 3.88 -10.10 7.77
C VAL A 51 3.77 -10.92 9.05
N LYS A 52 2.84 -11.86 9.06
CA LYS A 52 2.73 -12.90 10.09
C LYS A 52 2.24 -14.18 9.43
N ASP A 53 3.01 -15.25 9.59
CA ASP A 53 2.75 -16.54 8.95
C ASP A 53 2.59 -16.35 7.42
N ASP A 54 1.43 -16.66 6.86
CA ASP A 54 1.11 -16.50 5.44
C ASP A 54 0.32 -15.22 5.12
N VAL A 55 0.14 -14.32 6.09
CA VAL A 55 -0.58 -13.04 5.91
C VAL A 55 0.42 -11.90 5.80
N LEU A 56 0.49 -11.25 4.64
CA LEU A 56 1.14 -9.95 4.49
C LEU A 56 0.07 -8.85 4.49
N VAL A 57 0.31 -7.78 5.23
CA VAL A 57 -0.56 -6.60 5.33
C VAL A 57 0.23 -5.35 4.98
N ARG A 58 -0.26 -4.59 4.00
CA ARG A 58 0.21 -3.24 3.72
C ARG A 58 -0.75 -2.22 4.32
N LEU A 59 -0.23 -1.40 5.22
CA LEU A 59 -0.91 -0.24 5.80
C LEU A 59 -0.65 1.00 4.93
N VAL A 60 -1.69 1.78 4.69
CA VAL A 60 -1.62 3.11 4.06
C VAL A 60 -2.27 4.10 5.01
N HIS A 61 -1.50 5.08 5.50
CA HIS A 61 -1.98 6.20 6.29
C HIS A 61 -2.12 7.41 5.37
N TYR A 62 -3.30 8.04 5.34
CA TYR A 62 -3.60 9.07 4.36
C TYR A 62 -4.55 10.15 4.89
N GLU A 63 -4.69 11.21 4.10
CA GLU A 63 -5.70 12.27 4.22
C GLU A 63 -6.46 12.40 2.91
N GLY A 64 -7.73 12.80 2.99
CA GLY A 64 -8.59 12.99 1.82
C GLY A 64 -9.12 11.69 1.24
N ASP A 65 -9.21 11.61 -0.08
CA ASP A 65 -9.80 10.49 -0.81
C ASP A 65 -8.84 9.29 -0.96
N PHE A 66 -9.25 8.12 -0.44
CA PHE A 66 -8.49 6.89 -0.60
C PHE A 66 -8.44 6.42 -2.05
N ALA A 67 -9.51 6.61 -2.83
CA ALA A 67 -9.53 6.15 -4.22
C ALA A 67 -8.49 6.91 -5.05
N GLY A 68 -8.33 8.22 -4.82
CA GLY A 68 -7.21 9.03 -5.30
C GLY A 68 -5.85 8.46 -4.89
N ILE A 69 -5.65 8.17 -3.60
CA ILE A 69 -4.39 7.59 -3.09
C ILE A 69 -4.08 6.24 -3.73
N ALA A 70 -5.06 5.36 -3.85
CA ALA A 70 -4.89 4.03 -4.43
C ALA A 70 -4.49 4.12 -5.91
N ARG A 71 -5.15 4.99 -6.69
CA ARG A 71 -4.78 5.24 -8.10
C ARG A 71 -3.38 5.83 -8.22
N HIS A 72 -3.06 6.80 -7.36
CA HIS A 72 -1.74 7.45 -7.33
C HIS A 72 -0.63 6.45 -7.01
N LEU A 73 -0.81 5.60 -6.00
CA LEU A 73 0.13 4.54 -5.66
C LEU A 73 0.28 3.52 -6.80
N ALA A 74 -0.83 3.08 -7.40
CA ALA A 74 -0.81 2.10 -8.48
C ALA A 74 -0.07 2.59 -9.74
N ALA A 75 0.01 3.91 -9.96
CA ALA A 75 0.74 4.49 -11.08
C ALA A 75 2.25 4.64 -10.84
N GLN A 76 2.73 4.48 -9.60
CA GLN A 76 4.13 4.71 -9.26
C GLN A 76 5.01 3.52 -9.61
N ARG A 77 6.20 3.81 -10.17
CA ARG A 77 7.22 2.79 -10.48
C ARG A 77 7.61 1.95 -9.27
N HIS A 78 7.65 2.55 -8.08
CA HIS A 78 7.91 1.86 -6.82
C HIS A 78 6.97 0.66 -6.62
N VAL A 79 5.67 0.83 -6.92
CA VAL A 79 4.65 -0.19 -6.72
C VAL A 79 4.81 -1.34 -7.71
N HIS A 80 5.07 -1.04 -8.98
CA HIS A 80 5.36 -2.07 -9.99
C HIS A 80 6.63 -2.88 -9.70
N VAL A 81 7.70 -2.24 -9.20
CA VAL A 81 8.94 -2.95 -8.84
C VAL A 81 8.70 -3.92 -7.67
N ILE A 82 7.94 -3.50 -6.66
CA ILE A 82 7.57 -4.38 -5.55
C ILE A 82 6.72 -5.53 -6.07
N GLU A 83 5.68 -5.23 -6.87
CA GLU A 83 4.79 -6.22 -7.48
C GLU A 83 5.56 -7.36 -8.15
N ASP A 84 6.48 -7.02 -9.05
CA ASP A 84 7.26 -8.00 -9.79
C ASP A 84 8.13 -8.87 -8.89
N ARG A 85 8.66 -8.29 -7.80
CA ARG A 85 9.55 -9.00 -6.86
C ARG A 85 8.81 -9.82 -5.82
N ILE A 86 7.58 -9.44 -5.43
CA ILE A 86 6.78 -10.22 -4.47
C ILE A 86 6.09 -11.42 -5.12
N LYS A 87 5.83 -11.38 -6.44
CA LYS A 87 5.12 -12.43 -7.21
C LYS A 87 5.54 -13.87 -6.87
N PRO A 88 6.85 -14.21 -6.79
CA PRO A 88 7.27 -15.57 -6.47
C PRO A 88 6.85 -16.04 -5.08
N TYR A 89 6.62 -15.11 -4.15
CA TYR A 89 6.28 -15.40 -2.75
C TYR A 89 4.78 -15.38 -2.50
N LEU A 90 3.95 -15.00 -3.48
CA LEU A 90 2.50 -15.04 -3.34
C LEU A 90 2.00 -16.50 -3.33
N ALA A 91 1.05 -16.79 -2.44
CA ALA A 91 0.41 -18.10 -2.38
C ALA A 91 -0.50 -18.36 -3.60
N ASP A 92 -1.10 -17.30 -4.15
CA ASP A 92 -1.81 -17.33 -5.43
C ASP A 92 -1.26 -16.28 -6.40
N PRO A 93 -0.41 -16.67 -7.38
CA PRO A 93 0.18 -15.77 -8.37
C PRO A 93 -0.84 -15.18 -9.36
N ARG A 94 -2.04 -15.76 -9.49
CA ARG A 94 -3.04 -15.34 -10.48
C ARG A 94 -3.70 -14.00 -10.14
N ALA A 95 -3.58 -13.57 -8.89
CA ALA A 95 -4.06 -12.30 -8.39
C ALA A 95 -3.40 -11.06 -9.04
N THR A 96 -2.22 -11.20 -9.67
CA THR A 96 -1.38 -10.06 -10.03
C THR A 96 -0.84 -10.10 -11.47
N GLY A 97 -1.52 -10.85 -12.36
CA GLY A 97 -1.02 -11.18 -13.70
C GLY A 97 -1.02 -10.02 -14.71
N THR A 98 -1.78 -8.95 -14.46
CA THR A 98 -1.83 -7.74 -15.29
C THR A 98 -1.87 -6.49 -14.40
N ALA A 99 -1.42 -5.33 -14.90
CA ALA A 99 -1.48 -4.07 -14.16
C ALA A 99 -2.93 -3.71 -13.72
N ASP A 100 -3.91 -3.94 -14.61
CA ASP A 100 -5.33 -3.76 -14.30
C ASP A 100 -5.83 -4.78 -13.26
N GLY A 101 -5.34 -6.02 -13.34
CA GLY A 101 -5.65 -7.09 -12.41
C GLY A 101 -5.13 -6.79 -11.01
N PHE A 102 -3.97 -6.14 -10.89
CA PHE A 102 -3.41 -5.76 -9.61
C PHE A 102 -4.15 -4.58 -8.95
N ALA A 103 -4.58 -3.58 -9.74
CA ALA A 103 -5.41 -2.49 -9.22
C ALA A 103 -6.80 -3.00 -8.78
N ALA A 104 -7.40 -3.94 -9.51
CA ALA A 104 -8.61 -4.64 -9.10
C ALA A 104 -8.38 -5.48 -7.84
N PHE A 105 -7.29 -6.23 -7.81
CA PHE A 105 -6.87 -7.00 -6.64
C PHE A 105 -6.63 -6.10 -5.43
N PHE A 106 -6.03 -4.92 -5.59
CA PHE A 106 -5.88 -3.93 -4.51
C PHE A 106 -7.22 -3.52 -3.90
N ARG A 107 -8.23 -3.28 -4.75
CA ARG A 107 -9.58 -2.98 -4.27
C ARG A 107 -10.20 -4.17 -3.55
N ASP A 108 -10.07 -5.38 -4.09
CA ASP A 108 -10.67 -6.60 -3.54
C ASP A 108 -9.95 -7.08 -2.27
N ALA A 109 -8.64 -6.82 -2.17
CA ALA A 109 -7.78 -7.14 -1.04
C ALA A 109 -7.77 -6.06 0.05
N THR A 110 -8.45 -4.92 -0.18
CA THR A 110 -8.62 -3.89 0.84
C THR A 110 -9.55 -4.41 1.92
N MET A 111 -9.06 -4.44 3.16
CA MET A 111 -9.82 -4.89 4.31
C MET A 111 -10.96 -3.91 4.63
N ARG A 112 -12.12 -4.44 5.02
CA ARG A 112 -13.22 -3.61 5.55
C ARG A 112 -12.78 -2.97 6.87
N CYS A 113 -12.70 -1.65 6.89
CA CYS A 113 -12.52 -0.89 8.14
C CYS A 113 -13.79 -1.00 9.00
N LEU A 114 -13.68 -1.57 10.20
CA LEU A 114 -14.78 -1.63 11.17
C LEU A 114 -14.78 -0.40 12.08
N THR A 115 -13.59 0.03 12.49
CA THR A 115 -13.36 1.23 13.29
C THR A 115 -11.94 1.70 13.08
N GLN A 116 -11.70 2.98 13.29
CA GLN A 116 -10.39 3.58 13.35
C GLN A 116 -10.47 4.85 14.21
N SER A 117 -9.41 5.09 14.96
CA SER A 117 -9.25 6.30 15.76
C SER A 117 -7.83 6.76 15.65
N THR A 118 -7.65 8.05 15.36
CA THR A 118 -6.37 8.73 15.49
C THR A 118 -6.40 9.55 16.76
N GLY A 119 -5.36 9.47 17.60
CA GLY A 119 -5.19 10.46 18.67
C GLY A 119 -5.13 11.86 18.07
N GLN A 120 -5.47 12.90 18.84
CA GLN A 120 -5.02 14.23 18.47
C GLN A 120 -3.49 14.16 18.39
N THR A 121 -2.91 14.51 17.25
CA THR A 121 -1.47 14.76 17.17
C THR A 121 -1.11 15.66 18.33
N HIS A 122 -0.35 15.15 19.31
CA HIS A 122 0.51 16.07 20.05
C HIS A 122 1.26 16.83 18.95
N PRO A 123 1.23 18.16 18.95
CA PRO A 123 2.13 18.87 18.06
C PRO A 123 3.52 18.33 18.42
N THR A 124 4.32 18.01 17.43
CA THR A 124 5.76 18.11 17.64
C THR A 124 6.07 19.60 17.51
N PRO A 125 6.34 20.32 18.62
CA PRO A 125 7.25 21.43 18.56
C PRO A 125 8.36 21.23 19.61
N LEU A 126 9.49 20.67 19.17
CA LEU A 126 10.76 21.36 18.93
C LEU A 126 11.86 20.31 18.67
#